data_AF-A0AAX4INT2-F1
#
_entry.id   AF-A0AAX4INT2-F1
#
_cell.length_a   1.000
_cell.length_b   1.000
_cell.length_c   1.000
_cell.angle_alpha   90.00
_cell.angle_beta   90.00
_cell.angle_gamma   90.00
#
_symmetry.space_group_name_H-M   'P 1'
#
loop_
_entity.id
_entity.type
_entity.pdbx_description
1 polymer ?
#
loop_
_entity_poly.entity_id
_entity_poly.type
_entity_poly.pdbx_seq_one_letter_code
_entity_poly.pdbx_strand_id
1 'polypeptide(L)'
;MAAAAAASQEFNAFYLQRTTQEFAEDLDKVREADDFKADSVPFLVHALQQGTALYSARDQERVARPAAVTPASTTAVAAEDEDVEMTETATGRIEKGEKEPTGGKKEKKDKTKNRKRTSG
;
A
#
# COMPACT_ATOMS: atom_id res chain seq x y z
N MET A 1 -24.86 -12.35 18.33
CA MET A 1 -24.21 -12.43 17.00
C MET A 1 -25.01 -11.81 15.87
N ALA A 2 -26.34 -11.94 15.80
CA ALA A 2 -27.15 -11.36 14.70
C ALA A 2 -27.00 -9.83 14.52
N ALA A 3 -26.92 -9.06 15.62
CA ALA A 3 -26.73 -7.61 15.57
C ALA A 3 -25.38 -7.18 14.95
N ALA A 4 -24.30 -7.94 15.18
CA ALA A 4 -22.99 -7.64 14.60
C ALA A 4 -22.97 -7.85 13.09
N ALA A 5 -23.63 -8.92 12.60
CA ALA A 5 -23.74 -9.19 11.17
C ALA A 5 -24.58 -8.12 10.44
N ALA A 6 -25.64 -7.60 11.08
CA ALA A 6 -26.43 -6.49 10.54
C ALA A 6 -25.60 -5.20 10.45
N ALA A 7 -24.87 -4.85 11.51
CA ALA A 7 -23.98 -3.69 11.52
C ALA A 7 -22.88 -3.78 10.45
N SER A 8 -22.28 -4.96 10.22
CA SER A 8 -21.31 -5.15 9.14
C SER A 8 -21.91 -4.96 7.75
N GLN A 9 -23.14 -5.41 7.52
CA GLN A 9 -23.82 -5.22 6.23
C GLN A 9 -24.15 -3.74 5.98
N GLU A 10 -24.67 -3.05 6.99
CA GLU A 10 -24.97 -1.61 6.90
C GLU A 10 -23.70 -0.78 6.68
N PHE A 11 -22.63 -1.10 7.41
CA PHE A 11 -21.32 -0.47 7.21
C PHE A 11 -20.78 -0.71 5.79
N ASN A 12 -20.84 -1.95 5.28
CA ASN A 12 -20.35 -2.26 3.94
C ASN A 12 -21.13 -1.51 2.86
N ALA A 13 -22.46 -1.42 3.00
CA ALA A 13 -23.31 -0.66 2.09
C ALA A 13 -22.97 0.83 2.12
N PHE A 14 -22.84 1.40 3.33
CA PHE A 14 -22.43 2.79 3.51
C PHE A 14 -21.04 3.07 2.92
N TYR A 15 -20.06 2.21 3.21
CA TYR A 15 -18.69 2.35 2.72
C TYR A 15 -18.64 2.34 1.20
N LEU A 16 -19.28 1.35 0.54
CA LEU A 16 -19.32 1.27 -0.92
C LEU A 16 -20.01 2.49 -1.54
N GLN A 17 -21.14 2.91 -0.99
CA GLN A 17 -21.83 4.11 -1.45
C GLN A 17 -20.92 5.35 -1.32
N ARG A 18 -20.29 5.52 -0.16
CA ARG A 18 -19.45 6.69 0.10
C ARG A 18 -18.21 6.72 -0.78
N THR A 19 -17.50 5.60 -0.91
CA THR A 19 -16.29 5.50 -1.74
C THR A 19 -16.58 5.72 -3.21
N THR A 20 -17.68 5.19 -3.74
CA THR A 20 -18.06 5.40 -5.14
C THR A 20 -18.51 6.83 -5.43
N GLN A 21 -19.19 7.47 -4.46
CA GLN A 21 -19.56 8.88 -4.54
C GLN A 21 -18.32 9.79 -4.57
N GLU A 22 -17.38 9.59 -3.66
CA GLU A 22 -16.13 10.37 -3.61
C GLU A 22 -15.28 10.16 -4.88
N PHE A 23 -15.20 8.93 -5.37
CA PHE A 23 -14.50 8.64 -6.62
C PHE A 23 -15.13 9.37 -7.82
N ALA A 24 -16.46 9.45 -7.90
CA ALA A 24 -17.14 10.21 -8.96
C ALA A 24 -16.82 11.72 -8.88
N GLU A 25 -16.87 12.29 -7.67
CA GLU A 25 -16.51 13.70 -7.44
C GLU A 25 -15.05 13.99 -7.82
N ASP A 26 -14.13 13.08 -7.53
CA ASP A 26 -12.74 13.23 -7.91
C ASP A 26 -12.52 13.12 -9.42
N LEU A 27 -13.29 12.27 -10.12
CA LEU A 27 -13.28 12.22 -11.59
C LEU A 27 -13.78 13.52 -12.21
N ASP A 28 -14.81 14.14 -11.65
CA ASP A 28 -15.30 15.43 -12.11
C ASP A 28 -14.24 16.53 -11.91
N LYS A 29 -13.57 16.58 -10.75
CA LYS A 29 -12.45 17.50 -10.50
C LYS A 29 -11.30 17.30 -11.49
N VAL A 30 -10.91 16.05 -11.74
CA VAL A 30 -9.85 15.71 -12.70
C VAL A 30 -10.24 16.16 -14.10
N ARG A 31 -11.52 16.03 -14.49
CA ARG A 31 -12.01 16.47 -15.81
C ARG A 31 -12.02 17.99 -15.96
N GLU A 32 -12.31 18.72 -14.87
CA GLU A 32 -12.35 20.18 -14.84
C GLU A 32 -10.96 20.83 -14.74
N ALA A 33 -9.92 20.05 -14.46
CA ALA A 33 -8.55 20.55 -14.35
C ALA A 33 -8.00 21.10 -15.69
N ASP A 34 -7.25 22.20 -15.62
CA ASP A 34 -6.71 22.91 -16.78
C ASP A 34 -5.75 22.05 -17.64
N ASP A 35 -5.15 21.02 -17.06
CA ASP A 35 -4.20 20.10 -17.68
C ASP A 35 -4.83 18.81 -18.19
N PHE A 36 -6.14 18.60 -17.98
CA PHE A 36 -6.84 17.45 -18.54
C PHE A 36 -7.04 17.64 -20.05
N LYS A 37 -6.45 16.75 -20.84
CA LYS A 37 -6.48 16.75 -22.31
C LYS A 37 -6.98 15.41 -22.84
N ALA A 38 -7.19 15.32 -24.15
CA ALA A 38 -7.60 14.08 -24.81
C ALA A 38 -6.67 12.90 -24.47
N ASP A 39 -5.37 13.16 -24.32
CA ASP A 39 -4.35 12.15 -24.00
C ASP A 39 -4.33 11.76 -22.51
N SER A 40 -5.06 12.48 -21.63
CA SER A 40 -5.15 12.17 -20.19
C SER A 40 -6.02 10.96 -19.91
N VAL A 41 -6.99 10.63 -20.77
CA VAL A 41 -7.90 9.49 -20.57
C VAL A 41 -7.14 8.15 -20.62
N PRO A 42 -6.31 7.86 -21.64
CA PRO A 42 -5.47 6.66 -21.63
C PRO A 42 -4.58 6.55 -20.39
N PHE A 43 -4.01 7.66 -19.93
CA PHE A 43 -3.18 7.68 -18.72
C PHE A 43 -3.99 7.31 -17.47
N LEU A 44 -5.17 7.91 -17.29
CA LEU A 44 -6.09 7.59 -16.19
C LEU A 44 -6.49 6.11 -16.21
N VAL A 45 -6.82 5.57 -17.39
CA VAL A 45 -7.17 4.15 -17.55
C VAL A 45 -6.00 3.26 -17.15
N HIS A 46 -4.78 3.56 -17.59
CA HIS A 46 -3.60 2.79 -17.20
C HIS A 46 -3.33 2.86 -15.69
N ALA A 47 -3.48 4.03 -15.06
CA ALA A 47 -3.31 4.18 -13.62
C ALA A 47 -4.34 3.34 -12.83
N LEU A 48 -5.62 3.32 -13.27
CA LEU A 48 -6.64 2.48 -12.65
C LEU A 48 -6.34 0.99 -12.82
N GLN A 49 -5.87 0.57 -14.00
CA GLN A 49 -5.47 -0.81 -14.26
C GLN A 49 -4.29 -1.25 -13.37
N GLN A 50 -3.36 -0.35 -13.02
CA GLN A 50 -2.26 -0.67 -12.10
C GLN A 50 -2.74 -1.12 -10.73
N GLY A 51 -3.94 -0.74 -10.30
CA GLY A 51 -4.55 -1.23 -9.06
C GLY A 51 -4.68 -2.75 -8.98
N THR A 52 -4.70 -3.45 -10.13
CA THR A 52 -4.71 -4.92 -10.18
C THR A 52 -3.44 -5.55 -9.59
N ALA A 53 -2.31 -4.82 -9.56
CA ALA A 53 -1.05 -5.29 -8.98
C ALA A 53 -1.14 -5.48 -7.45
N LEU A 54 -2.15 -4.91 -6.80
CA LEU A 54 -2.41 -5.12 -5.37
C LEU A 54 -2.99 -6.51 -5.07
N TYR A 55 -3.44 -7.25 -6.10
CA TYR A 55 -4.01 -8.57 -5.96
C TYR A 55 -2.99 -9.64 -6.31
N SER A 56 -2.84 -10.63 -5.43
CA SER A 56 -2.15 -11.88 -5.77
C SER A 56 -2.94 -12.65 -6.83
N ALA A 57 -2.29 -13.56 -7.57
CA ALA A 57 -2.98 -14.41 -8.55
C ALA A 57 -4.17 -15.17 -7.95
N ARG A 58 -4.02 -15.67 -6.71
CA ARG A 58 -5.09 -16.35 -5.97
C ARG A 58 -6.28 -15.41 -5.68
N ASP A 59 -6.02 -14.16 -5.33
CA ASP A 59 -7.08 -13.21 -5.02
C ASP A 59 -7.79 -12.73 -6.28
N GLN A 60 -7.06 -12.57 -7.40
CA GLN A 60 -7.66 -12.30 -8.70
C GLN A 60 -8.64 -13.41 -9.11
N GLU A 61 -8.25 -14.69 -8.94
CA GLU A 61 -9.13 -15.83 -9.20
C GLU A 61 -10.37 -15.85 -8.31
N ARG A 62 -10.23 -15.48 -7.03
CA ARG A 62 -11.34 -15.38 -6.08
C ARG A 62 -12.33 -14.30 -6.45
N VAL A 63 -11.85 -13.13 -6.87
CA VAL A 63 -12.68 -11.99 -7.29
C VAL A 63 -13.36 -12.25 -8.64
N ALA A 64 -12.65 -12.90 -9.59
CA ALA A 64 -13.19 -13.20 -10.91
C ALA A 64 -14.24 -14.32 -10.91
N ARG A 65 -14.22 -15.20 -9.89
CA ARG A 65 -15.23 -16.23 -9.75
C ARG A 65 -16.53 -15.60 -9.20
N PRO A 66 -17.67 -15.73 -9.89
CA PRO A 66 -18.94 -15.31 -9.32
C PRO A 66 -19.16 -16.09 -8.02
N ALA A 67 -19.63 -15.40 -6.97
CA ALA A 67 -19.87 -16.00 -5.67
C ALA A 67 -20.87 -17.15 -5.80
N ALA A 68 -20.38 -18.37 -6.00
CA ALA A 68 -21.13 -19.57 -5.70
C ALA A 68 -21.38 -19.50 -4.19
N VAL A 69 -22.62 -19.26 -3.80
CA VAL A 69 -23.07 -19.33 -2.42
C VAL A 69 -22.80 -20.76 -1.95
N THR A 70 -21.62 -21.00 -1.37
CA THR A 70 -21.34 -22.18 -0.56
C THR A 70 -21.66 -21.82 0.89
N PRO A 71 -22.83 -22.21 1.43
CA PRO A 71 -23.00 -22.23 2.86
C PRO A 71 -22.10 -23.34 3.43
N ALA A 72 -21.45 -23.06 4.56
CA ALA A 72 -20.61 -23.95 5.36
C ALA A 72 -19.11 -24.01 5.00
N SER A 73 -18.33 -23.18 5.69
CA SER A 73 -17.19 -23.69 6.45
C SER A 73 -17.47 -23.44 7.93
N THR A 74 -18.37 -24.27 8.46
CA THR A 74 -18.46 -24.55 9.88
C THR A 74 -17.38 -25.59 10.19
N THR A 75 -16.48 -25.26 11.12
CA THR A 75 -15.72 -26.21 11.95
C THR A 75 -14.83 -27.24 11.24
N ALA A 76 -13.54 -26.94 11.17
CA ALA A 76 -12.49 -27.94 11.37
C ALA A 76 -11.57 -27.43 12.48
N VAL A 77 -12.00 -27.66 13.73
CA VAL A 77 -11.12 -27.70 14.89
C VAL A 77 -10.77 -29.17 15.10
N ALA A 78 -9.54 -29.54 14.77
CA ALA A 78 -8.79 -30.69 15.27
C ALA A 78 -7.32 -30.30 15.04
N ALA A 79 -6.73 -29.61 16.02
CA ALA A 79 -5.85 -30.20 17.02
C ALA A 79 -4.48 -30.54 16.42
N GLU A 80 -3.53 -29.61 16.53
CA GLU A 80 -2.13 -29.85 16.91
C GLU A 80 -1.65 -28.53 17.56
N ASP A 81 -1.11 -28.65 18.77
CA ASP A 81 -0.55 -27.59 19.61
C ASP A 81 0.56 -26.79 18.90
N GLU A 82 0.55 -25.46 19.03
CA GLU A 82 1.75 -24.61 19.11
C GLU A 82 1.31 -23.28 19.77
N ASP A 83 1.43 -23.22 21.09
CA ASP A 83 1.34 -21.99 21.88
C ASP A 83 2.40 -20.99 21.42
N VAL A 84 1.99 -19.85 20.85
CA VAL A 84 2.83 -18.64 20.80
C VAL A 84 2.06 -17.48 21.43
N GLU A 85 2.19 -17.42 22.75
CA GLU A 85 1.80 -16.32 23.62
C GLU A 85 2.64 -15.07 23.27
N MET A 86 2.09 -14.16 22.46
CA MET A 86 2.65 -12.81 22.33
C MET A 86 2.15 -11.96 23.51
N THR A 87 2.89 -12.01 24.62
CA THR A 87 2.66 -11.17 25.79
C THR A 87 2.82 -9.70 25.42
N GLU A 88 1.74 -8.92 25.56
CA GLU A 88 1.81 -7.48 25.73
C GLU A 88 2.62 -7.16 27.00
N THR A 89 3.76 -6.49 26.85
CA THR A 89 4.33 -5.70 27.95
C THR A 89 4.36 -4.24 27.56
N ALA A 90 3.43 -3.52 28.18
CA ALA A 90 3.37 -2.08 28.22
C ALA A 90 4.63 -1.45 28.82
N THR A 91 5.08 -0.35 28.20
CA THR A 91 5.56 0.90 28.82
C THR A 91 6.56 0.87 30.00
N GLY A 92 7.76 1.41 29.75
CA GLY A 92 8.66 2.05 30.74
C GLY A 92 9.86 2.71 30.04
N ARG A 93 9.78 3.98 29.58
CA ARG A 93 10.15 5.25 30.25
C ARG A 93 11.62 5.37 30.73
N ILE A 94 12.38 6.24 30.01
CA ILE A 94 13.54 7.12 30.37
C ILE A 94 14.87 6.47 30.85
N GLU A 95 16.09 6.93 30.52
CA GLU A 95 16.58 8.29 30.21
C GLU A 95 18.03 8.30 29.61
N LYS A 96 18.32 9.37 28.84
CA LYS A 96 19.58 10.16 28.71
C LYS A 96 20.85 9.63 28.02
N GLY A 97 21.25 10.38 26.99
CA GLY A 97 22.61 10.43 26.44
C GLY A 97 22.76 11.43 25.31
N GLU A 98 22.69 12.74 25.60
CA GLU A 98 23.07 13.82 24.67
C GLU A 98 24.57 13.72 24.30
N LYS A 99 24.89 13.96 23.02
CA LYS A 99 25.96 14.87 22.57
C LYS A 99 25.91 15.07 21.05
N GLU A 100 25.65 16.30 20.65
CA GLU A 100 25.89 16.87 19.32
C GLU A 100 27.12 17.83 19.40
N PRO A 101 27.53 18.54 18.33
CA PRO A 101 28.41 18.14 17.23
C PRO A 101 29.81 18.79 17.31
N THR A 102 30.82 18.25 16.59
CA THR A 102 32.04 19.01 16.24
C THR A 102 32.45 18.79 14.79
N GLY A 103 32.65 19.90 14.07
CA GLY A 103 32.99 19.92 12.65
C GLY A 103 34.48 19.74 12.35
N GLY A 104 34.78 19.52 11.06
CA GLY A 104 36.15 19.42 10.56
C GLY A 104 36.24 19.51 9.03
N LYS A 105 36.84 20.59 8.56
CA LYS A 105 37.11 21.03 7.17
C LYS A 105 37.78 20.00 6.23
N LYS A 106 37.42 20.15 4.94
CA LYS A 106 38.26 20.20 3.71
C LYS A 106 39.54 19.35 3.69
N GLU A 107 39.69 18.52 2.65
CA GLU A 107 40.90 18.60 1.83
C GLU A 107 40.73 18.05 0.40
N LYS A 108 41.14 18.89 -0.54
CA LYS A 108 41.30 18.67 -1.97
C LYS A 108 42.77 18.30 -2.16
N LYS A 109 43.13 17.16 -2.78
CA LYS A 109 44.50 17.00 -3.32
C LYS A 109 44.62 15.97 -4.44
N ASP A 110 44.86 16.53 -5.63
CA ASP A 110 45.75 16.12 -6.74
C ASP A 110 45.91 14.63 -7.13
N LYS A 111 45.58 14.22 -8.37
CA LYS A 111 46.24 14.51 -9.67
C LYS A 111 47.51 13.67 -9.90
N THR A 112 47.43 12.68 -10.79
CA THR A 112 48.53 12.21 -11.67
C THR A 112 47.89 11.46 -12.86
N LYS A 113 47.64 12.12 -13.99
CA LYS A 113 48.46 12.04 -15.22
C LYS A 113 48.86 10.61 -15.59
N ASN A 114 48.08 9.96 -16.46
CA ASN A 114 48.66 8.99 -17.39
C ASN A 114 48.49 9.49 -18.82
N ARG A 115 49.59 9.98 -19.38
CA ARG A 115 49.76 10.26 -20.80
C ARG A 115 50.01 8.92 -21.48
N LYS A 116 49.12 8.47 -22.37
CA LYS A 116 49.52 7.51 -23.40
C LYS A 116 49.39 8.16 -24.77
N ARG A 117 50.55 8.49 -25.32
CA ARG A 117 50.76 8.86 -26.72
C ARG A 117 50.66 7.58 -27.57
N THR A 118 49.84 7.60 -28.62
CA THR A 118 49.97 6.77 -29.84
C THR A 118 49.31 7.56 -30.98
N SER A 119 50.09 8.35 -31.73
CA SER A 119 50.47 8.09 -33.14
C SER A 119 49.35 8.41 -34.16
N GLY A 120 49.55 9.51 -34.88
CA GLY A 120 48.78 10.00 -36.02
C GLY A 120 49.37 11.33 -36.45
#